data_AF-A0A972X3C9-F1
#
_entry.id   AF-A0A972X3C9-F1
#
_cell.length_a   1.000
_cell.length_b   1.000
_cell.length_c   1.000
_cell.angle_alpha   90.00
_cell.angle_beta   90.00
_cell.angle_gamma   90.00
#
_symmetry.space_group_name_H-M   'P 1'
#
loop_
_entity.id
_entity.type
_entity.pdbx_description
1 polymer ?
#
loop_
_entity_poly.entity_id
_entity_poly.type
_entity_poly.pdbx_seq_one_letter_code
_entity_poly.pdbx_strand_id
1 'polypeptide(L)'
;MPSQADLATEALPLAAPYDTAADFVLSRQIIVAWAGEAGDEEGDRRLGWSKTNLIAEFGGIDLMKRLVPRTFEWAVIQGCLEAARHRDAELRNKANDPDQLLTLFGLGFEVDEQLDERLHDHKASGQPPTAALPDIGRFVFRSWNPADFQQWVASHGAADFHVRPEGRLISALCQISQGFTVWSLTG
;
A
#
# COMPACT_ATOMS: atom_id res chain seq x y z
N MET A 1 -18.09 -41.90 31.71
CA MET A 1 -18.79 -40.98 30.79
C MET A 1 -19.37 -39.79 31.56
N PRO A 2 -18.57 -38.73 31.78
CA PRO A 2 -19.02 -37.34 31.81
C PRO A 2 -18.35 -36.58 30.64
N SER A 3 -19.08 -35.91 29.74
CA SER A 3 -19.80 -34.63 29.87
C SER A 3 -18.88 -33.42 29.68
N GLN A 4 -18.99 -32.84 28.47
CA GLN A 4 -18.68 -31.48 28.05
C GLN A 4 -17.72 -30.66 28.92
N ALA A 5 -16.43 -30.81 28.66
CA ALA A 5 -15.45 -29.78 28.94
C ALA A 5 -14.67 -29.57 27.63
N ASP A 6 -15.24 -28.78 26.73
CA ASP A 6 -14.44 -28.21 25.65
C ASP A 6 -15.08 -26.94 25.11
N LEU A 7 -14.21 -25.98 24.81
CA LEU A 7 -14.49 -24.71 24.15
C LEU A 7 -15.18 -23.65 25.03
N ALA A 8 -14.49 -23.25 26.10
CA ALA A 8 -14.48 -21.82 26.43
C ALA A 8 -14.04 -21.10 25.15
N THR A 9 -15.01 -20.46 24.49
CA THR A 9 -14.77 -19.49 23.42
C THR A 9 -13.92 -18.40 24.04
N GLU A 10 -12.61 -18.51 23.85
CA GLU A 10 -11.67 -17.44 24.12
C GLU A 10 -12.06 -16.34 23.15
N ALA A 11 -12.86 -15.40 23.63
CA ALA A 11 -13.21 -14.19 22.92
C ALA A 11 -11.88 -13.52 22.54
N LEU A 12 -11.58 -13.54 21.24
CA LEU A 12 -10.48 -12.79 20.65
C LEU A 12 -10.53 -11.38 21.25
N PRO A 13 -9.43 -10.88 21.83
CA PRO A 13 -9.45 -9.62 22.56
C PRO A 13 -9.93 -8.51 21.62
N LEU A 14 -11.12 -7.99 21.94
CA LEU A 14 -11.69 -6.80 21.35
C LEU A 14 -10.81 -5.62 21.81
N ALA A 15 -10.17 -4.95 20.83
CA ALA A 15 -9.30 -3.77 20.93
C ALA A 15 -7.78 -4.01 21.13
N ALA A 16 -7.05 -4.16 20.02
CA ALA A 16 -5.73 -3.54 19.86
C ALA A 16 -5.94 -2.05 19.49
N PRO A 17 -5.10 -1.11 19.95
CA PRO A 17 -5.28 0.32 19.69
C PRO A 17 -5.25 0.58 18.18
N TYR A 18 -6.03 1.56 17.71
CA TYR A 18 -6.29 1.90 16.30
C TYR A 18 -5.07 2.37 15.46
N ASP A 19 -3.85 1.99 15.85
CA ASP A 19 -2.56 2.42 15.29
C ASP A 19 -1.93 1.41 14.32
N THR A 20 -2.23 0.11 14.47
CA THR A 20 -1.58 -0.95 13.69
C THR A 20 -2.22 -1.23 12.33
N ALA A 21 -3.52 -1.01 12.18
CA ALA A 21 -4.24 -1.26 10.93
C ALA A 21 -3.95 -0.19 9.87
N ALA A 22 -3.92 1.08 10.27
CA ALA A 22 -3.53 2.18 9.38
C ALA A 22 -2.07 2.01 8.94
N ASP A 23 -1.16 1.71 9.86
CA ASP A 23 0.25 1.44 9.56
C ASP A 23 0.44 0.23 8.63
N PHE A 24 -0.39 -0.81 8.81
CA PHE A 24 -0.43 -1.97 7.94
C PHE A 24 -0.84 -1.59 6.51
N VAL A 25 -1.91 -0.81 6.34
CA VAL A 25 -2.37 -0.38 5.01
C VAL A 25 -1.38 0.61 4.37
N LEU A 26 -0.90 1.61 5.12
CA LEU A 26 0.10 2.57 4.67
C LEU A 26 1.37 1.87 4.19
N SER A 27 1.87 0.89 4.95
CA SER A 27 3.07 0.13 4.54
C SER A 27 2.86 -0.54 3.19
N ARG A 28 1.66 -1.07 2.91
CA ARG A 28 1.32 -1.70 1.63
C ARG A 28 1.17 -0.69 0.50
N GLN A 29 0.50 0.42 0.74
CA GLN A 29 0.41 1.52 -0.22
C GLN A 29 1.82 1.98 -0.62
N ILE A 30 2.71 2.16 0.36
CA ILE A 30 4.11 2.58 0.14
C ILE A 30 4.88 1.52 -0.66
N ILE A 31 4.86 0.25 -0.23
CA ILE A 31 5.60 -0.84 -0.91
C ILE A 31 5.11 -1.02 -2.35
N VAL A 32 3.79 -0.98 -2.58
CA VAL A 32 3.22 -1.13 -3.92
C VAL A 32 3.50 0.09 -4.79
N ALA A 33 3.34 1.31 -4.27
CA ALA A 33 3.69 2.54 -4.98
C ALA A 33 5.18 2.58 -5.37
N TRP A 34 6.05 2.18 -4.44
CA TRP A 34 7.49 2.03 -4.65
C TRP A 34 7.80 1.01 -5.75
N ALA A 35 7.21 -0.18 -5.69
CA ALA A 35 7.39 -1.22 -6.69
C ALA A 35 6.83 -0.81 -8.06
N GLY A 36 5.89 0.13 -8.08
CA GLY A 36 5.22 0.63 -9.27
C GLY A 36 6.03 1.55 -10.17
N GLU A 37 7.08 2.17 -9.65
CA GLU A 37 7.93 3.06 -10.43
C GLU A 37 8.59 2.33 -11.61
N ALA A 38 8.89 3.05 -12.69
CA ALA A 38 9.54 2.47 -13.86
C ALA A 38 10.99 2.08 -13.60
N GLY A 39 11.71 2.87 -12.79
CA GLY A 39 13.17 2.81 -12.69
C GLY A 39 13.86 3.43 -13.92
N ASP A 40 15.19 3.58 -13.85
CA ASP A 40 15.99 4.23 -14.90
C ASP A 40 16.57 3.24 -15.93
N GLU A 41 17.24 2.18 -15.45
CA GLU A 41 18.13 1.35 -16.28
C GLU A 41 17.79 -0.15 -16.27
N GLU A 42 18.41 -0.87 -17.20
CA GLU A 42 18.32 -2.32 -17.36
C GLU A 42 19.02 -3.02 -16.18
N GLY A 43 18.25 -3.28 -15.13
CA GLY A 43 18.73 -3.86 -13.86
C GLY A 43 17.89 -3.41 -12.65
N ASP A 44 17.34 -2.19 -12.71
CA ASP A 44 16.49 -1.61 -11.65
C ASP A 44 15.04 -1.36 -12.11
N ARG A 45 14.68 -1.87 -13.30
CA ARG A 45 13.31 -1.80 -13.82
C ARG A 45 12.35 -2.59 -12.90
N ARG A 46 11.42 -1.87 -12.28
CA ARG A 46 10.38 -2.46 -11.42
C ARG A 46 9.11 -2.73 -12.24
N LEU A 47 7.94 -2.65 -11.62
CA LEU A 47 6.66 -2.95 -12.29
C LEU A 47 6.31 -1.92 -13.37
N GLY A 48 6.77 -0.67 -13.23
CA GLY A 48 6.68 0.35 -14.28
C GLY A 48 5.28 0.75 -14.71
N TRP A 49 4.30 0.61 -13.82
CA TRP A 49 2.96 1.14 -14.06
C TRP A 49 2.85 2.64 -13.71
N SER A 50 3.79 3.17 -12.90
CA SER A 50 4.00 4.60 -12.69
C SER A 50 5.19 5.08 -13.52
N LYS A 51 5.02 6.24 -14.18
CA LYS A 51 6.08 6.87 -14.98
C LYS A 51 7.05 7.73 -14.15
N THR A 52 6.91 7.71 -12.83
CA THR A 52 7.81 8.43 -11.93
C THR A 52 9.08 7.64 -11.68
N ASN A 53 10.10 8.37 -11.27
CA ASN A 53 11.36 7.81 -10.80
C ASN A 53 11.92 8.67 -9.65
N LEU A 54 11.11 8.78 -8.59
CA LEU A 54 11.43 9.63 -7.45
C LEU A 54 12.49 9.01 -6.54
N ILE A 55 12.70 7.69 -6.65
CA ILE A 55 13.57 6.92 -5.76
C ILE A 55 14.95 6.66 -6.38
N ALA A 56 15.18 7.02 -7.63
CA ALA A 56 16.53 7.03 -8.17
C ALA A 56 17.40 8.10 -7.50
N GLU A 57 18.67 7.75 -7.28
CA GLU A 57 19.68 8.62 -6.67
C GLU A 57 19.77 9.97 -7.40
N PHE A 58 19.91 9.93 -8.73
CA PHE A 58 20.00 11.12 -9.59
C PHE A 58 18.64 11.54 -10.20
N GLY A 59 17.56 10.85 -9.84
CA GLY A 59 16.19 11.23 -10.17
C GLY A 59 15.61 12.13 -9.08
N GLY A 60 14.64 11.62 -8.33
CA GLY A 60 13.99 12.40 -7.26
C GLY A 60 14.80 12.56 -5.98
N ILE A 61 15.70 11.62 -5.63
CA ILE A 61 16.36 11.66 -4.32
C ILE A 61 17.30 12.86 -4.19
N ASP A 62 18.19 13.10 -5.16
CA ASP A 62 19.11 14.25 -5.10
C ASP A 62 18.36 15.58 -5.05
N LEU A 63 17.30 15.74 -5.85
CA LEU A 63 16.45 16.93 -5.82
C LEU A 63 15.82 17.13 -4.43
N MET A 64 15.20 16.09 -3.88
CA MET A 64 14.53 16.17 -2.58
C MET A 64 15.51 16.41 -1.43
N LYS A 65 16.71 15.82 -1.48
CA LYS A 65 17.79 16.09 -0.51
C LYS A 65 18.21 17.56 -0.51
N ARG A 66 18.22 18.21 -1.68
CA ARG A 66 18.55 19.65 -1.79
C ARG A 66 17.42 20.55 -1.29
N LEU A 67 16.17 20.19 -1.56
CA LEU A 67 15.00 21.01 -1.19
C LEU A 67 14.63 20.86 0.29
N VAL A 68 14.59 19.63 0.79
CA VAL A 68 14.09 19.26 2.12
C VAL A 68 15.04 18.27 2.81
N PRO A 69 16.29 18.68 3.11
CA PRO A 69 17.36 17.77 3.52
C PRO A 69 17.06 16.92 4.76
N ARG A 70 16.16 17.37 5.62
CA ARG A 70 15.78 16.66 6.86
C ARG A 70 14.65 15.66 6.68
N THR A 71 13.82 15.85 5.65
CA THR A 71 12.58 15.08 5.44
C THR A 71 12.49 14.50 4.03
N PHE A 72 13.60 14.46 3.30
CA PHE A 72 13.63 14.03 1.91
C PHE A 72 13.11 12.60 1.72
N GLU A 73 13.36 11.69 2.66
CA GLU A 73 12.87 10.31 2.59
C GLU A 73 11.34 10.27 2.59
N TRP A 74 10.71 11.03 3.48
CA TRP A 74 9.25 11.19 3.51
C TRP A 74 8.71 11.89 2.26
N ALA A 75 9.40 12.93 1.77
CA ALA A 75 9.00 13.66 0.57
C ALA A 75 9.02 12.76 -0.68
N VAL A 76 10.04 11.91 -0.81
CA VAL A 76 10.15 10.92 -1.88
C VAL A 76 9.03 9.89 -1.81
N ILE A 77 8.81 9.28 -0.63
CA ILE A 77 7.73 8.29 -0.43
C ILE A 77 6.36 8.91 -0.73
N GLN A 78 6.10 10.10 -0.21
CA GLN A 78 4.83 10.78 -0.45
C GLN A 78 4.64 11.08 -1.94
N GLY A 79 5.68 11.49 -2.65
CA GLY A 79 5.59 11.67 -4.10
C GLY A 79 5.25 10.36 -4.85
N CYS A 80 5.79 9.22 -4.41
CA CYS A 80 5.43 7.92 -4.98
C CYS A 80 3.97 7.54 -4.68
N LEU A 81 3.49 7.80 -3.46
CA LEU A 81 2.10 7.59 -3.07
C LEU A 81 1.15 8.44 -3.91
N GLU A 82 1.45 9.72 -4.11
CA GLU A 82 0.63 10.60 -4.94
C GLU A 82 0.63 10.17 -6.42
N ALA A 83 1.78 9.75 -6.96
CA ALA A 83 1.83 9.18 -8.30
C ALA A 83 0.96 7.92 -8.42
N ALA A 84 0.95 7.07 -7.38
CA ALA A 84 0.10 5.90 -7.30
C ALA A 84 -1.39 6.23 -7.23
N ARG A 85 -1.77 7.18 -6.37
CA ARG A 85 -3.14 7.70 -6.23
C ARG A 85 -3.65 8.31 -7.54
N HIS A 86 -2.82 9.10 -8.22
CA HIS A 86 -3.17 9.65 -9.53
C HIS A 86 -3.39 8.55 -10.56
N ARG A 87 -2.49 7.59 -10.64
CA ARG A 87 -2.60 6.48 -11.60
C ARG A 87 -3.83 5.61 -11.32
N ASP A 88 -4.10 5.35 -10.05
CA ASP A 88 -5.29 4.63 -9.62
C ASP A 88 -6.58 5.37 -9.99
N ALA A 89 -6.66 6.68 -9.70
CA ALA A 89 -7.80 7.51 -10.06
C ALA A 89 -8.03 7.55 -11.59
N GLU A 90 -6.96 7.65 -12.40
CA GLU A 90 -7.06 7.55 -13.87
C GLU A 90 -7.66 6.23 -14.34
N LEU A 91 -7.38 5.12 -13.66
CA LEU A 91 -7.92 3.80 -14.00
C LEU A 91 -9.36 3.66 -13.54
N ARG A 92 -9.68 4.07 -12.30
CA ARG A 92 -11.06 4.05 -11.78
C ARG A 92 -12.00 4.90 -12.62
N ASN A 93 -11.58 6.09 -13.06
CA ASN A 93 -12.38 6.98 -13.91
C ASN A 93 -12.75 6.40 -15.29
N LYS A 94 -12.15 5.28 -15.70
CA LYS A 94 -12.53 4.55 -16.93
C LYS A 94 -13.64 3.54 -16.71
N ALA A 95 -13.97 3.22 -15.46
CA ALA A 95 -15.04 2.31 -15.12
C ALA A 95 -16.41 3.00 -15.23
N ASN A 96 -17.46 2.20 -15.43
CA ASN A 96 -18.83 2.71 -15.54
C ASN A 96 -19.34 3.32 -14.23
N ASP A 97 -18.83 2.86 -13.08
CA ASP A 97 -19.16 3.38 -11.76
C ASP A 97 -17.88 3.46 -10.91
N PRO A 98 -17.13 4.58 -10.98
CA PRO A 98 -15.83 4.71 -10.32
C PRO A 98 -15.92 4.76 -8.79
N ASP A 99 -17.06 5.20 -8.24
CA ASP A 99 -17.25 5.41 -6.81
C ASP A 99 -17.56 4.10 -6.06
N GLN A 100 -18.01 3.06 -6.77
CA GLN A 100 -18.20 1.72 -6.22
C GLN A 100 -16.91 0.89 -6.17
N LEU A 101 -15.80 1.39 -6.68
CA LEU A 101 -14.53 0.68 -6.72
C LEU A 101 -13.66 1.01 -5.50
N LEU A 102 -13.43 0.01 -4.64
CA LEU A 102 -12.38 0.10 -3.64
C LEU A 102 -11.07 -0.42 -4.20
N THR A 103 -10.02 0.39 -4.14
CA THR A 103 -8.66 -0.01 -4.54
C THR A 103 -7.71 0.23 -3.38
N LEU A 104 -6.49 -0.28 -3.48
CA LEU A 104 -5.45 -0.03 -2.47
C LEU A 104 -5.19 1.48 -2.25
N PHE A 105 -5.44 2.33 -3.26
CA PHE A 105 -5.21 3.78 -3.21
C PHE A 105 -6.51 4.61 -3.17
N GLY A 106 -7.66 3.95 -3.03
CA GLY A 106 -8.97 4.56 -2.88
C GLY A 106 -9.86 3.63 -2.07
N LEU A 107 -9.72 3.69 -0.74
CA LEU A 107 -10.45 2.81 0.19
C LEU A 107 -11.76 3.44 0.68
N GLY A 108 -12.06 4.65 0.23
CA GLY A 108 -13.23 5.42 0.61
C GLY A 108 -12.86 6.51 1.61
N PHE A 109 -13.67 7.57 1.63
CA PHE A 109 -13.36 8.82 2.30
C PHE A 109 -12.84 8.67 3.74
N GLU A 110 -13.56 7.92 4.59
CA GLU A 110 -13.22 7.77 6.01
C GLU A 110 -11.88 7.06 6.23
N VAL A 111 -11.61 5.99 5.47
CA VAL A 111 -10.35 5.25 5.57
C VAL A 111 -9.21 6.06 4.99
N ASP A 112 -9.42 6.72 3.85
CA ASP A 112 -8.40 7.54 3.21
C ASP A 112 -8.01 8.75 4.09
N GLU A 113 -8.98 9.39 4.77
CA GLU A 113 -8.71 10.47 5.74
C GLU A 113 -7.89 9.97 6.94
N GLN A 114 -8.25 8.81 7.51
CA GLN A 114 -7.48 8.20 8.60
C GLN A 114 -6.03 7.88 8.19
N LEU A 115 -5.82 7.40 6.96
CA LEU A 115 -4.49 7.10 6.44
C LEU A 115 -3.67 8.39 6.22
N ASP A 116 -4.30 9.47 5.76
CA ASP A 116 -3.65 10.76 5.57
C ASP A 116 -3.26 11.41 6.91
N GLU A 117 -4.13 11.36 7.93
CA GLU A 117 -3.82 11.79 9.29
C GLU A 117 -2.67 10.97 9.87
N ARG A 118 -2.72 9.65 9.74
CA ARG A 118 -1.65 8.78 10.24
C ARG A 118 -0.32 9.02 9.53
N LEU A 119 -0.32 9.25 8.23
CA LEU A 119 0.89 9.62 7.48
C LEU A 119 1.42 10.98 7.96
N HIS A 120 0.55 11.92 8.28
CA HIS A 120 0.95 13.21 8.87
C HIS A 120 1.68 13.01 10.20
N ASP A 121 1.14 12.20 11.11
CA ASP A 121 1.75 11.91 12.41
C ASP A 121 3.15 11.31 12.27
N HIS A 122 3.31 10.34 11.37
CA HIS A 122 4.62 9.73 11.09
C HIS A 122 5.65 10.75 10.62
N LYS A 123 5.27 11.66 9.72
CA LYS A 123 6.15 12.75 9.26
C LYS A 123 6.49 13.72 10.39
N ALA A 124 5.52 14.04 11.25
CA ALA A 124 5.70 14.96 12.37
C ALA A 124 6.56 14.38 13.50
N SER A 125 6.63 13.05 13.62
CA SER A 125 7.42 12.35 14.65
C SER A 125 8.94 12.60 14.57
N GLY A 126 9.43 13.05 13.41
CA GLY A 126 10.86 13.23 13.13
C GLY A 126 11.63 11.93 12.92
N GLN A 127 10.96 10.77 12.95
CA GLN A 127 11.56 9.48 12.62
C GLN A 127 11.67 9.30 11.10
N PRO A 128 12.73 8.62 10.61
CA PRO A 128 12.79 8.21 9.21
C PRO A 128 11.71 7.17 8.91
N PRO A 129 11.25 7.04 7.64
CA PRO A 129 10.16 6.16 7.27
C PRO A 129 10.34 4.70 7.69
N THR A 130 11.55 4.17 7.60
CA THR A 130 11.86 2.77 7.95
C THR A 130 11.88 2.51 9.45
N ALA A 131 12.01 3.55 10.29
CA ALA A 131 11.84 3.44 11.73
C ALA A 131 10.37 3.59 12.15
N ALA A 132 9.63 4.48 11.48
CA ALA A 132 8.21 4.71 11.71
C ALA A 132 7.32 3.54 11.23
N LEU A 133 7.67 2.95 10.08
CA LEU A 133 6.96 1.82 9.46
C LEU A 133 7.96 0.70 9.13
N PRO A 134 8.34 -0.16 10.09
CA PRO A 134 9.41 -1.14 9.90
C PRO A 134 9.23 -2.08 8.70
N ASP A 135 7.98 -2.42 8.36
CA ASP A 135 7.64 -3.32 7.26
C ASP A 135 8.17 -2.83 5.90
N ILE A 136 8.22 -1.51 5.68
CA ILE A 136 8.67 -0.95 4.40
C ILE A 136 10.19 -1.09 4.23
N GLY A 137 10.94 -1.23 5.32
CA GLY A 137 12.39 -1.32 5.32
C GLY A 137 12.96 -2.56 4.63
N ARG A 138 12.10 -3.55 4.32
CA ARG A 138 12.45 -4.71 3.48
C ARG A 138 12.61 -4.36 2.00
N PHE A 139 11.96 -3.29 1.52
CA PHE A 139 11.89 -2.94 0.10
C PHE A 139 12.40 -1.54 -0.19
N VAL A 140 11.88 -0.54 0.52
CA VAL A 140 12.11 0.87 0.22
C VAL A 140 13.57 1.24 0.51
N PHE A 141 14.16 2.05 -0.37
CA PHE A 141 15.58 2.45 -0.35
C PHE A 141 16.58 1.28 -0.46
N ARG A 142 16.14 0.11 -0.96
CA ARG A 142 17.00 -1.02 -1.33
C ARG A 142 16.95 -1.27 -2.83
N SER A 143 17.86 -2.11 -3.32
CA SER A 143 17.82 -2.61 -4.70
C SER A 143 16.57 -3.45 -4.94
N TRP A 144 16.00 -3.34 -6.15
CA TRP A 144 14.82 -4.11 -6.53
C TRP A 144 15.14 -5.60 -6.63
N ASN A 145 14.31 -6.43 -6.00
CA ASN A 145 14.33 -7.88 -6.18
C ASN A 145 12.90 -8.37 -6.48
N PRO A 146 12.60 -8.76 -7.72
CA PRO A 146 11.26 -9.20 -8.09
C PRO A 146 10.84 -10.48 -7.36
N ALA A 147 11.77 -11.38 -7.02
CA ALA A 147 11.45 -12.62 -6.31
C ALA A 147 11.00 -12.33 -4.87
N ASP A 148 11.67 -11.40 -4.19
CA ASP A 148 11.29 -11.00 -2.82
C ASP A 148 9.92 -10.33 -2.81
N PHE A 149 9.64 -9.48 -3.80
CA PHE A 149 8.33 -8.84 -3.94
C PHE A 149 7.24 -9.88 -4.23
N GLN A 150 7.47 -10.81 -5.15
CA GLN A 150 6.53 -11.90 -5.45
C GLN A 150 6.25 -12.77 -4.22
N GLN A 151 7.28 -13.13 -3.46
CA GLN A 151 7.11 -13.90 -2.23
C GLN A 151 6.29 -13.12 -1.19
N TRP A 152 6.53 -11.82 -1.08
CA TRP A 152 5.76 -10.94 -0.20
C TRP A 152 4.30 -10.80 -0.65
N VAL A 153 4.02 -10.66 -1.94
CA VAL A 153 2.63 -10.69 -2.45
C VAL A 153 1.97 -12.04 -2.11
N ALA A 154 2.67 -13.15 -2.34
CA ALA A 154 2.16 -14.50 -2.06
C ALA A 154 1.89 -14.74 -0.56
N SER A 155 2.60 -14.06 0.35
CA SER A 155 2.37 -14.21 1.80
C SER A 155 1.06 -13.60 2.29
N HIS A 156 0.34 -12.82 1.46
CA HIS A 156 -0.96 -12.25 1.81
C HIS A 156 -2.14 -13.20 1.54
N GLY A 157 -1.87 -14.41 1.03
CA GLY A 157 -2.88 -15.40 0.71
C GLY A 157 -3.38 -15.33 -0.73
N ALA A 158 -4.17 -16.33 -1.12
CA ALA A 158 -4.83 -16.36 -2.42
C ALA A 158 -6.08 -15.48 -2.41
N ALA A 159 -6.32 -14.78 -3.52
CA ALA A 159 -7.53 -14.00 -3.74
C ALA A 159 -8.16 -14.45 -5.07
N ASP A 160 -9.46 -14.73 -5.05
CA ASP A 160 -10.22 -14.94 -6.28
C ASP A 160 -10.34 -13.62 -7.02
N PHE A 161 -10.07 -13.62 -8.33
CA PHE A 161 -10.20 -12.41 -9.13
C PHE A 161 -10.77 -12.64 -10.53
N HIS A 162 -11.40 -11.60 -11.08
CA HIS A 162 -11.82 -11.53 -12.46
C HIS A 162 -11.04 -10.43 -13.20
N VAL A 163 -10.51 -10.77 -14.38
CA VAL A 163 -9.81 -9.81 -15.23
C VAL A 163 -10.84 -8.92 -15.95
N ARG A 164 -10.62 -7.60 -15.92
CA ARG A 164 -11.40 -6.56 -16.59
C ARG A 164 -10.46 -5.59 -17.31
N PRO A 165 -10.94 -4.82 -18.30
CA PRO A 165 -10.13 -3.79 -18.97
C PRO A 165 -9.49 -2.77 -18.01
N GLU A 166 -10.17 -2.48 -16.91
CA GLU A 166 -9.75 -1.57 -15.84
C GLU A 166 -8.78 -2.19 -14.82
N GLY A 167 -8.57 -3.50 -14.81
CA GLY A 167 -7.68 -4.20 -13.86
C GLY A 167 -8.18 -5.58 -13.43
N ARG A 168 -7.78 -6.03 -12.23
CA ARG A 168 -8.29 -7.26 -11.61
C ARG A 168 -9.29 -6.94 -10.51
N LEU A 169 -10.52 -7.41 -10.68
CA LEU A 169 -11.56 -7.39 -9.65
C LEU A 169 -11.29 -8.51 -8.66
N ILE A 170 -10.97 -8.20 -7.40
CA ILE A 170 -10.94 -9.25 -6.39
C ILE A 170 -12.38 -9.52 -5.95
N SER A 171 -12.82 -10.74 -6.18
CA SER A 171 -14.11 -11.25 -5.71
C SER A 171 -13.93 -11.74 -4.28
N ALA A 172 -13.65 -10.84 -3.34
CA ALA A 172 -13.68 -11.23 -1.95
C ALA A 172 -15.16 -11.33 -1.52
N LEU A 173 -15.64 -12.55 -1.27
CA LEU A 173 -16.75 -12.78 -0.33
C LEU A 173 -16.26 -12.43 1.09
N CYS A 174 -15.80 -11.20 1.30
CA CYS A 174 -15.60 -10.71 2.65
C CYS A 174 -16.98 -10.23 3.12
N GLN A 175 -17.64 -11.03 3.95
CA GLN A 175 -18.74 -10.59 4.78
C GLN A 175 -18.21 -9.55 5.80
N ILE A 176 -17.75 -8.41 5.31
CA ILE A 176 -17.78 -7.18 6.10
C ILE A 176 -19.25 -6.80 6.08
N SER A 177 -19.86 -6.68 7.25
CA SER A 177 -21.31 -6.45 7.43
C SER A 177 -21.85 -5.12 6.86
N GLN A 178 -21.16 -4.51 5.90
CA GLN A 178 -21.61 -3.41 5.06
C GLN A 178 -20.97 -3.66 3.67
N GLY A 179 -21.80 -3.93 2.67
CA GLY A 179 -21.39 -4.55 1.40
C GLY A 179 -20.46 -3.70 0.53
N PHE A 180 -19.15 -3.96 0.60
CA PHE A 180 -18.16 -3.38 -0.30
C PHE A 180 -17.21 -4.43 -0.90
N THR A 181 -16.80 -4.21 -2.15
CA THR A 181 -15.93 -5.09 -2.94
C THR A 181 -14.56 -4.44 -3.12
N VAL A 182 -13.48 -5.17 -2.77
CA VAL A 182 -12.08 -4.70 -2.82
C VAL A 182 -11.42 -5.14 -4.14
N TRP A 183 -10.60 -4.30 -4.76
CA TRP A 183 -9.84 -4.58 -5.99
C TRP A 183 -8.32 -4.59 -5.74
N SER A 184 -7.56 -5.34 -6.54
CA SER A 184 -6.09 -5.29 -6.56
C SER A 184 -5.60 -4.96 -7.98
N LEU A 185 -4.81 -3.90 -8.08
CA LEU A 185 -4.14 -3.51 -9.31
C LEU A 185 -2.78 -4.19 -9.39
N THR A 186 -2.70 -5.30 -10.13
CA THR A 186 -1.43 -5.83 -10.64
C THR A 186 -1.55 -6.05 -12.15
N GLY A 187 -0.80 -5.25 -12.89
CA GLY A 187 -0.60 -5.38 -14.33
C GLY A 187 0.32 -6.53 -14.69
#